data_AF-A0A848G3T6-F1
#
_entry.id   AF-A0A848G3T6-F1
#
_cell.length_a   1.000
_cell.length_b   1.000
_cell.length_c   1.000
_cell.angle_alpha   90.00
_cell.angle_beta   90.00
_cell.angle_gamma   90.00
#
_symmetry.space_group_name_H-M   'P 1'
#
loop_
_entity.id
_entity.type
_entity.pdbx_description
1 polymer ?
#
loop_
_entity_poly.entity_id
_entity_poly.type
_entity_poly.pdbx_seq_one_letter_code
_entity_poly.pdbx_strand_id
1 'polypeptide(L)'
;MMPRHLLRPMLAIVLALAAPLTRAADAGSTAFCLFPLPADGGTQRFINLGIVQYVDVRADEVRLYFGGGNLGSGHEARLPARGRDEAEAILTRLRSTAARCAQTLTGGSP
;
A
#
# COMPACT_ATOMS: atom_id res chain seq x y z
N MET A 1 -56.26 11.62 -21.30
CA MET A 1 -55.26 12.70 -21.16
C MET A 1 -54.55 12.51 -19.83
N MET A 2 -53.30 12.02 -19.83
CA MET A 2 -52.51 11.78 -18.63
C MET A 2 -51.45 12.89 -18.51
N PRO A 3 -51.27 13.52 -17.34
CA PRO A 3 -50.43 14.71 -17.22
C PRO A 3 -48.95 14.40 -17.43
N ARG A 4 -48.33 15.05 -18.42
CA ARG A 4 -46.93 14.89 -18.88
C ARG A 4 -45.87 15.33 -17.84
N HIS A 5 -46.27 15.72 -16.64
CA HIS A 5 -45.38 16.28 -15.61
C HIS A 5 -44.81 15.24 -14.65
N LEU A 6 -45.33 14.01 -14.64
CA LEU A 6 -44.89 12.92 -13.75
C LEU A 6 -43.78 12.03 -14.32
N LEU A 7 -43.42 12.19 -15.60
CA LEU A 7 -42.38 11.35 -16.24
C LEU A 7 -40.95 11.86 -15.95
N ARG A 8 -40.81 13.13 -15.60
CA ARG A 8 -39.52 13.81 -15.39
C ARG A 8 -38.81 13.50 -14.06
N PRO A 9 -39.48 13.36 -12.90
CA PRO A 9 -38.77 13.05 -11.66
C PRO A 9 -38.33 11.58 -11.60
N MET A 10 -39.00 10.67 -12.33
CA MET A 10 -38.68 9.24 -12.31
C MET A 10 -37.36 8.90 -13.02
N LEU A 11 -37.00 9.63 -14.07
CA LEU A 11 -35.76 9.39 -14.82
C LEU A 11 -34.50 9.81 -14.04
N ALA A 12 -34.62 10.80 -13.14
CA ALA A 12 -33.51 11.26 -12.31
C ALA A 12 -33.13 10.25 -11.21
N ILE A 13 -34.10 9.49 -10.70
CA ILE A 13 -33.88 8.49 -9.65
C ILE A 13 -33.11 7.27 -10.20
N VAL A 14 -33.41 6.85 -11.43
CA VAL A 14 -32.73 5.70 -12.06
C VAL A 14 -31.26 6.00 -12.37
N LEU A 15 -30.92 7.25 -12.73
CA LEU A 15 -29.52 7.63 -12.99
C LEU A 15 -28.66 7.71 -11.72
N ALA A 16 -29.26 7.97 -10.55
CA ALA A 16 -28.54 8.02 -9.27
C ALA A 16 -28.19 6.62 -8.73
N LEU A 17 -28.92 5.58 -9.15
CA LEU A 17 -28.70 4.19 -8.75
C LEU A 17 -27.62 3.46 -9.58
N ALA A 18 -27.18 4.06 -10.69
CA ALA A 18 -26.17 3.48 -11.58
C ALA A 18 -24.74 4.00 -11.29
N ALA A 19 -24.53 4.77 -10.22
CA ALA A 19 -23.19 5.14 -9.81
C ALA A 19 -22.44 3.85 -9.40
N PRO A 20 -21.30 3.51 -10.02
CA PRO A 20 -20.48 2.42 -9.53
C PRO A 20 -20.12 2.76 -8.08
N LEU A 21 -20.53 1.89 -7.16
CA LEU A 21 -20.03 1.85 -5.79
C LEU A 21 -18.52 1.64 -5.88
N THR A 22 -17.80 2.74 -6.06
CA THR A 22 -16.36 2.76 -5.95
C THR A 22 -16.13 2.49 -4.48
N ARG A 23 -15.86 1.23 -4.13
CA ARG A 23 -15.53 0.82 -2.78
C ARG A 23 -14.39 1.74 -2.36
N ALA A 24 -14.68 2.66 -1.43
CA ALA A 24 -13.63 3.39 -0.76
C ALA A 24 -12.71 2.31 -0.19
N ALA A 25 -11.50 2.19 -0.74
CA ALA A 25 -10.48 1.40 -0.09
C ALA A 25 -10.33 2.05 1.29
N ASP A 26 -10.64 1.29 2.34
CA ASP A 26 -10.45 1.76 3.71
C ASP A 26 -9.03 2.30 3.81
N ALA A 27 -8.89 3.63 3.82
CA ALA A 27 -7.64 4.32 4.09
C ALA A 27 -7.35 4.30 5.61
N GLY A 28 -7.78 3.24 6.28
CA GLY A 28 -7.75 3.05 7.72
C GLY A 28 -6.76 1.94 8.04
N SER A 29 -5.53 2.34 8.38
CA SER A 29 -4.45 1.49 8.85
C SER A 29 -4.11 0.32 7.94
N THR A 30 -3.01 0.43 7.18
CA THR A 30 -2.40 -0.77 6.59
C THR A 30 -2.23 -1.79 7.72
N ALA A 31 -2.92 -2.94 7.65
CA ALA A 31 -2.64 -4.04 8.55
C ALA A 31 -1.13 -4.25 8.60
N PHE A 32 -0.59 -4.59 9.78
CA PHE A 32 0.85 -4.74 10.02
C PHE A 32 1.51 -5.58 8.90
N CYS A 33 2.08 -4.90 7.91
CA CYS A 33 2.69 -5.53 6.75
C CYS A 33 4.17 -5.66 7.03
N LEU A 34 4.51 -6.66 7.85
CA LEU A 34 5.85 -6.81 8.38
C LEU A 34 6.81 -7.34 7.32
N PHE A 35 7.91 -6.63 7.16
CA PHE A 35 9.06 -7.05 6.37
C PHE A 35 10.29 -7.19 7.28
N PRO A 36 11.01 -8.33 7.25
CA PRO A 36 12.19 -8.52 8.09
C PRO A 36 13.35 -7.64 7.62
N LEU A 37 13.99 -6.95 8.56
CA LEU A 37 15.25 -6.25 8.34
C LEU A 37 16.44 -7.15 8.71
N PRO A 38 17.67 -6.82 8.28
CA PRO A 38 18.85 -7.54 8.74
C PRO A 38 18.94 -7.51 10.28
N ALA A 39 19.30 -8.65 10.86
CA ALA A 39 19.47 -8.75 12.31
C ALA A 39 20.59 -7.82 12.79
N ASP A 40 20.40 -7.23 13.96
CA ASP A 40 21.31 -6.25 14.55
C ASP A 40 21.55 -6.63 16.01
N GLY A 41 22.80 -6.92 16.38
CA GLY A 41 23.14 -7.38 17.73
C GLY A 41 22.34 -8.61 18.19
N GLY A 42 22.03 -9.54 17.28
CA GLY A 42 21.21 -10.73 17.58
C GLY A 42 19.70 -10.46 17.66
N THR A 43 19.26 -9.23 17.45
CA THR A 43 17.83 -8.85 17.42
C THR A 43 17.30 -8.88 16.00
N GLN A 44 16.24 -9.65 15.76
CA GLN A 44 15.48 -9.60 14.52
C GLN A 44 14.51 -8.42 14.56
N ARG A 45 14.66 -7.48 13.62
CA ARG A 45 13.76 -6.33 13.47
C ARG A 45 12.82 -6.53 12.30
N PHE A 46 11.65 -5.91 12.39
CA PHE A 46 10.67 -5.86 11.30
C PHE A 46 10.25 -4.42 11.08
N ILE A 47 10.08 -4.04 9.81
CA ILE A 47 9.49 -2.77 9.41
C ILE A 47 8.07 -3.01 8.90
N ASN A 48 7.13 -2.15 9.28
CA ASN A 48 5.82 -2.14 8.64
C ASN A 48 5.94 -1.41 7.28
N LEU A 49 5.73 -2.11 6.17
CA LEU A 49 5.83 -1.51 4.84
C LEU A 49 4.80 -0.40 4.60
N GLY A 50 3.70 -0.39 5.36
CA GLY A 50 2.69 0.66 5.26
C GLY A 50 3.13 2.05 5.74
N ILE A 51 4.25 2.15 6.46
CA ILE A 51 4.82 3.45 6.88
C ILE A 51 5.99 3.92 6.01
N VAL A 52 6.41 3.11 5.04
CA VAL A 52 7.52 3.43 4.13
C VAL A 52 7.01 4.42 3.08
N GLN A 53 7.74 5.52 2.91
CA GLN A 53 7.36 6.63 2.04
C GLN A 53 8.02 6.52 0.67
N TYR A 54 9.29 6.13 0.64
CA TYR A 54 10.01 5.87 -0.60
C TYR A 54 11.17 4.89 -0.37
N VAL A 55 11.67 4.34 -1.47
CA VAL A 55 12.73 3.34 -1.49
C VAL A 55 13.80 3.76 -2.50
N ASP A 56 15.05 3.84 -2.08
CA ASP A 56 16.19 3.93 -3.00
C ASP A 56 16.73 2.53 -3.28
N VAL A 57 17.07 2.26 -4.55
CA VAL A 57 17.71 1.01 -4.98
C VAL A 57 19.04 1.34 -5.64
N ARG A 58 20.12 0.84 -5.04
CA ARG A 58 21.51 1.01 -5.49
C ARG A 58 22.14 -0.36 -5.67
N ALA A 59 23.32 -0.42 -6.28
CA ALA A 59 23.97 -1.70 -6.54
C ALA A 59 24.42 -2.40 -5.24
N ASP A 60 24.68 -1.66 -4.18
CA ASP A 60 25.24 -2.11 -2.91
C ASP A 60 24.22 -2.12 -1.76
N GLU A 61 23.09 -1.42 -1.92
CA GLU A 61 22.07 -1.34 -0.88
C GLU A 61 20.67 -1.00 -1.43
N VAL A 62 19.65 -1.38 -0.65
CA VAL A 62 18.29 -0.85 -0.75
C VAL A 62 17.99 -0.08 0.53
N ARG A 63 17.53 1.16 0.41
CA ARG A 63 17.21 2.04 1.57
C ARG A 63 15.72 2.27 1.65
N LEU A 64 15.14 2.04 2.83
CA LEU A 64 13.73 2.30 3.12
C LEU A 64 13.64 3.56 3.97
N TYR A 65 12.87 4.55 3.52
CA TYR A 65 12.68 5.80 4.25
C TYR A 65 11.26 5.89 4.81
N PHE A 66 11.16 6.24 6.09
CA PHE A 66 9.89 6.27 6.81
C PHE A 66 9.94 7.33 7.91
N GLY A 67 8.77 7.71 8.45
CA GLY A 67 8.68 8.69 9.53
C GLY A 67 9.14 10.12 9.21
N GLY A 68 9.34 10.48 7.93
CA GLY A 68 9.56 11.85 7.47
C GLY A 68 8.24 12.56 7.10
N GLY A 69 8.14 13.87 7.32
CA GLY A 69 6.92 14.65 7.05
C GLY A 69 6.52 15.51 8.25
N ASN A 70 5.22 15.85 8.40
CA ASN A 70 4.71 16.67 9.51
C ASN A 70 4.87 16.01 10.91
N LEU A 71 5.45 14.80 10.99
CA LEU A 71 5.52 13.96 12.19
C LEU A 71 6.94 13.67 12.71
N GLY A 72 8.03 14.21 12.14
CA GLY A 72 9.37 14.10 12.76
C GLY A 72 10.59 13.94 11.84
N SER A 73 11.71 13.57 12.47
CA SER A 73 13.11 13.65 12.00
C SER A 73 13.51 12.74 10.83
N GLY A 74 12.59 11.94 10.28
CA GLY A 74 12.91 10.95 9.25
C GLY A 74 13.78 9.79 9.77
N HIS A 75 13.45 8.58 9.35
CA HIS A 75 14.19 7.37 9.68
C HIS A 75 14.51 6.58 8.41
N GLU A 76 15.55 5.76 8.52
CA GLU A 76 16.06 4.94 7.43
C GLU A 76 16.36 3.52 7.93
N ALA A 77 16.05 2.54 7.09
CA ALA A 77 16.56 1.18 7.22
C ALA A 77 17.35 0.78 5.97
N ARG A 78 18.48 0.10 6.16
CA ARG A 78 19.36 -0.36 5.08
C ARG A 78 19.30 -1.87 4.93
N LEU A 79 19.18 -2.31 3.68
CA LEU A 79 19.24 -3.70 3.26
C LEU A 79 20.48 -3.85 2.36
N PRO A 80 21.56 -4.51 2.80
CA PRO A 80 22.76 -4.65 1.99
C PRO A 80 22.49 -5.57 0.78
N ALA A 81 23.13 -5.26 -0.34
CA ALA A 81 23.09 -6.05 -1.58
C ALA A 81 24.51 -6.22 -2.16
N ARG A 82 24.76 -7.32 -2.86
CA ARG A 82 26.03 -7.64 -3.53
C ARG A 82 25.91 -7.46 -5.04
N GLY A 83 25.48 -6.28 -5.46
CA GLY A 83 25.31 -5.95 -6.86
C GLY A 83 23.85 -5.68 -7.24
N ARG A 84 23.67 -5.15 -8.44
CA ARG A 84 22.38 -4.68 -8.95
C ARG A 84 21.31 -5.78 -8.98
N ASP A 85 21.70 -7.01 -9.30
CA ASP A 85 20.77 -8.13 -9.39
C ASP A 85 20.19 -8.50 -8.01
N GLU A 86 21.02 -8.46 -6.95
CA GLU A 86 20.54 -8.71 -5.58
C GLU A 86 19.66 -7.56 -5.08
N ALA A 87 20.02 -6.31 -5.41
CA ALA A 87 19.20 -5.15 -5.07
C ALA A 87 17.80 -5.21 -5.72
N GLU A 88 17.74 -5.63 -7.00
CA GLU A 88 16.45 -5.82 -7.70
C GLU A 88 15.66 -7.00 -7.13
N ALA A 89 16.34 -8.07 -6.69
CA ALA A 89 15.70 -9.18 -6.00
C ALA A 89 15.08 -8.75 -4.65
N ILE A 90 15.77 -7.88 -3.90
CA ILE A 90 15.24 -7.26 -2.67
C ILE A 90 14.00 -6.40 -2.99
N LEU A 91 14.07 -5.54 -4.01
CA LEU A 91 12.95 -4.71 -4.44
C LEU A 91 11.74 -5.57 -4.85
N THR A 92 11.98 -6.64 -5.61
CA THR A 92 10.95 -7.61 -6.00
C THR A 92 10.30 -8.25 -4.78
N ARG A 93 11.09 -8.62 -3.77
CA ARG A 93 10.58 -9.19 -2.52
C ARG A 93 9.70 -8.18 -1.76
N LEU A 94 10.15 -6.93 -1.61
CA LEU A 94 9.38 -5.84 -0.99
C LEU A 94 8.02 -5.67 -1.67
N ARG A 95 8.00 -5.56 -3.01
CA ARG A 95 6.77 -5.46 -3.82
C ARG A 95 5.86 -6.67 -3.60
N SER A 96 6.41 -7.89 -3.64
CA SER A 96 5.63 -9.11 -3.44
C SER A 96 4.97 -9.16 -2.07
N THR A 97 5.68 -8.72 -1.02
CA THR A 97 5.14 -8.67 0.35
C THR A 97 4.03 -7.64 0.46
N ALA A 98 4.24 -6.43 -0.06
CA ALA A 98 3.22 -5.39 -0.09
C ALA A 98 1.95 -5.85 -0.84
N ALA A 99 2.11 -6.52 -1.98
CA ALA A 99 0.98 -7.06 -2.75
C ALA A 99 0.17 -8.12 -1.96
N ARG A 100 0.85 -9.04 -1.27
CA ARG A 100 0.18 -10.04 -0.41
C ARG A 100 -0.58 -9.37 0.73
N CYS A 101 0.01 -8.37 1.39
CA CYS A 101 -0.66 -7.62 2.45
C CYS A 101 -1.94 -6.92 1.95
N ALA A 102 -1.93 -6.39 0.72
CA ALA A 102 -3.10 -5.76 0.11
C ALA A 102 -4.22 -6.79 -0.20
N GLN A 103 -3.87 -7.99 -0.65
CA GLN A 103 -4.84 -9.06 -0.96
C GLN A 103 -5.60 -9.52 0.28
N THR A 104 -4.90 -9.69 1.41
CA THR A 104 -5.52 -10.08 2.69
C THR A 104 -6.55 -9.05 3.17
N LEU A 105 -6.30 -7.76 2.95
CA LEU A 105 -7.24 -6.69 3.30
C LEU A 105 -8.50 -6.68 2.42
N THR A 106 -8.39 -7.16 1.18
CA THR A 106 -9.53 -7.23 0.24
C THR A 106 -10.38 -8.51 0.37
N GLY A 107 -10.04 -9.41 1.29
CA GLY A 107 -10.77 -10.67 1.49
C GLY A 107 -10.49 -11.75 0.44
N GLY A 108 -9.39 -11.63 -0.31
CA GLY A 108 -8.91 -12.73 -1.14
C GLY A 108 -8.29 -13.82 -0.26
N SER A 109 -8.82 -15.04 -0.33
CA SER A 109 -8.18 -16.21 0.30
C SER A 109 -6.77 -16.45 -0.28
N PRO A 110 -5.85 -17.00 0.53
CA PRO A 110 -4.45 -17.24 0.14
C PRO A 110 -4.29 -18.22 -1.02
#